data_AF-A0A3E2HM31-F1
#
_entry.id   AF-A0A3E2HM31-F1
#
_cell.length_a   1.000
_cell.length_b   1.000
_cell.length_c   1.000
_cell.angle_alpha   90.00
_cell.angle_beta   90.00
_cell.angle_gamma   90.00
#
_symmetry.space_group_name_H-M   'P 1'
#
loop_
_entity.id
_entity.type
_entity.pdbx_description
1 polymer ?
#
loop_
_entity_poly.entity_id
_entity_poly.type
_entity_poly.pdbx_seq_one_letter_code
_entity_poly.pdbx_strand_id
1 'polypeptide(L)'
;MSPPVGWGKFACIIFVLSFLGNVIANIYSSALSIQLLGKHFIAVPRSVWCALLSAATFALAYGGRNILETIINNLLSMLGYWTLAFAEILCIEHFWFRPQLGGYDVSAWQDQKRMPWGLAGTASLLIGIGFSFLGMDQTWYVAPVAKKVGLYGGDVGDELTLVSVLIAYPILRTLEIKYIGR
;
A
#
# COMPACT_ATOMS: atom_id res chain seq x y z
N MET A 1 38.68 11.28 -4.61
CA MET A 1 38.58 12.67 -4.10
C MET A 1 37.49 12.70 -3.05
N SER A 2 37.83 12.82 -1.77
CA SER A 2 36.83 12.98 -0.71
C SER A 2 36.16 14.36 -0.87
N PRO A 3 34.82 14.46 -0.80
CA PRO A 3 34.15 15.75 -0.80
C PRO A 3 34.67 16.61 0.37
N PRO A 4 34.74 17.94 0.20
CA PRO A 4 35.24 18.82 1.26
C PRO A 4 34.45 18.60 2.55
N VAL A 5 35.16 18.32 3.64
CA VAL A 5 34.58 17.82 4.91
C VAL A 5 33.47 18.74 5.46
N GLY A 6 33.59 20.06 5.25
CA GLY A 6 32.56 21.04 5.63
C GLY A 6 31.26 20.88 4.83
N TRP A 7 31.37 20.68 3.51
CA TRP A 7 30.21 20.46 2.64
C TRP A 7 29.52 19.13 2.94
N GLY A 8 30.29 18.07 3.18
CA GLY A 8 29.75 16.77 3.56
C GLY A 8 28.92 16.81 4.85
N LYS A 9 29.38 17.55 5.87
CA LYS A 9 28.62 17.76 7.11
C LYS A 9 27.34 18.56 6.87
N PHE A 10 27.40 19.63 6.08
CA PHE A 10 26.23 20.43 5.74
C PHE A 10 25.17 19.61 4.98
N ALA A 11 25.57 18.88 3.95
CA ALA A 11 24.68 18.00 3.18
C ALA A 11 24.06 16.91 4.06
N CYS A 12 24.82 16.34 5.00
CA CYS A 12 24.31 15.37 5.96
C CYS A 12 23.20 15.96 6.86
N ILE A 13 23.35 17.20 7.33
CA ILE A 13 22.31 17.89 8.11
C ILE A 13 21.03 18.03 7.28
N ILE A 14 21.12 18.50 6.04
CA ILE A 14 19.97 18.66 5.15
C ILE A 14 19.29 17.31 4.87
N PHE A 15 20.08 16.26 4.65
CA PHE A 15 19.57 14.91 4.43
C PHE A 15 18.79 14.39 5.65
N VAL A 16 19.36 14.54 6.84
CA VAL A 16 18.71 14.13 8.10
C VAL A 16 17.42 14.92 8.35
N LEU A 17 17.42 16.24 8.12
CA LEU A 17 16.23 17.07 8.28
C LEU A 17 15.12 16.68 7.28
N SER A 18 15.49 16.38 6.02
CA SER A 18 14.54 15.95 4.99
C SER A 18 13.94 14.58 5.32
N PHE A 19 14.77 13.64 5.74
CA PHE A 19 14.34 12.31 6.18
C PHE A 19 13.40 12.40 7.38
N LEU A 20 13.76 13.22 8.39
CA LEU A 20 12.93 13.45 9.57
C LEU A 20 11.55 14.01 9.19
N GLY A 21 11.51 15.00 8.28
CA GLY A 21 10.25 15.57 7.79
C GLY A 21 9.36 14.51 7.12
N ASN A 22 9.93 13.65 6.28
CA ASN A 22 9.19 12.56 5.64
C ASN A 22 8.64 11.54 6.64
N VAL A 23 9.45 11.13 7.63
CA VAL A 23 9.04 10.18 8.67
C VAL A 23 7.91 10.74 9.53
N ILE A 24 7.97 12.03 9.90
CA ILE A 24 6.90 12.70 10.66
C ILE A 24 5.57 12.65 9.88
N ALA A 25 5.59 12.98 8.59
CA ALA A 25 4.40 12.94 7.75
C ALA A 25 3.80 11.52 7.66
N ASN A 26 4.64 10.50 7.51
CA ASN A 26 4.21 9.10 7.46
C ASN A 26 3.60 8.64 8.79
N ILE A 27 4.25 8.91 9.94
CA ILE A 27 3.71 8.55 11.26
C ILE A 27 2.36 9.23 11.51
N TYR A 28 2.25 10.51 11.15
CA TYR A 28 1.01 11.28 11.32
C TYR A 28 -0.14 10.72 10.45
N SER A 29 0.15 10.38 9.20
CA SER A 29 -0.82 9.78 8.26
C SER A 29 -1.30 8.40 8.73
N SER A 30 -0.37 7.55 9.20
CA SER A 30 -0.67 6.24 9.76
C SER A 30 -1.53 6.35 11.02
N ALA A 31 -1.22 7.28 11.92
CA ALA A 31 -2.03 7.53 13.11
C ALA A 31 -3.46 7.98 12.77
N LEU A 32 -3.63 8.81 11.72
CA LEU A 32 -4.96 9.19 11.23
C LEU A 32 -5.73 7.97 10.74
N SER A 33 -5.08 7.13 9.94
CA SER A 33 -5.68 5.93 9.35
C SER A 33 -6.20 4.98 10.42
N ILE A 34 -5.44 4.78 11.51
CA ILE A 34 -5.88 3.98 12.66
C ILE A 34 -7.14 4.56 13.31
N GLN A 35 -7.22 5.89 13.45
CA GLN A 35 -8.40 6.55 14.02
C GLN A 35 -9.63 6.41 13.11
N LEU A 36 -9.45 6.33 11.78
CA LEU A 36 -10.56 6.11 10.84
C LEU A 36 -11.10 4.68 10.86
N LEU A 37 -10.33 3.68 11.32
CA LEU A 37 -10.76 2.27 11.30
C LEU A 37 -11.95 1.98 12.22
N GLY A 38 -12.19 2.79 13.24
CA GLY A 38 -13.34 2.56 14.12
C GLY A 38 -13.56 3.63 15.18
N LYS A 39 -14.82 3.76 15.60
CA LYS A 39 -15.25 4.74 16.61
C LYS A 39 -14.50 4.61 17.95
N HIS A 40 -14.09 3.38 18.31
CA HIS A 40 -13.31 3.11 19.51
C HIS A 40 -11.88 3.66 19.44
N PHE A 41 -11.27 3.70 18.25
CA PHE A 41 -9.90 4.19 18.06
C PHE A 41 -9.80 5.72 18.08
N ILE A 42 -10.91 6.42 17.82
CA ILE A 42 -11.04 7.88 17.94
C ILE A 42 -10.96 8.34 19.39
N ALA A 43 -11.38 7.50 20.35
CA ALA A 43 -11.37 7.85 21.77
C ALA A 43 -9.95 8.03 22.34
N VAL A 44 -8.94 7.42 21.70
CA VAL A 44 -7.54 7.53 22.14
C VAL A 44 -6.90 8.78 21.49
N PRO A 45 -6.25 9.65 22.29
CA PRO A 45 -5.60 10.84 21.77
C PRO A 45 -4.48 10.47 20.81
N ARG A 46 -4.39 11.23 19.71
CA ARG A 46 -3.52 10.94 18.57
C ARG A 46 -2.04 10.83 18.92
N SER A 47 -1.57 11.57 19.92
CA SER A 47 -0.19 11.53 20.41
C SER A 47 0.23 10.12 20.83
N VAL A 48 -0.68 9.34 21.40
CA VAL A 48 -0.42 7.95 21.81
C VAL A 48 -0.18 7.06 20.59
N TRP A 49 -1.01 7.19 19.55
CA TRP A 49 -0.83 6.45 18.30
C TRP A 49 0.49 6.81 17.60
N CYS A 50 0.83 8.10 17.54
CA CYS A 50 2.11 8.54 16.98
C CYS A 50 3.31 8.01 17.78
N ALA A 51 3.22 7.98 19.11
CA ALA A 51 4.28 7.44 19.96
C ALA A 51 4.47 5.93 19.76
N LEU A 52 3.38 5.16 19.70
CA LEU A 52 3.42 3.72 19.45
C LEU A 52 4.02 3.40 18.06
N LEU A 53 3.57 4.10 17.02
CA LEU A 53 4.10 3.92 15.66
C LEU A 53 5.58 4.32 15.57
N SER A 54 5.98 5.40 16.24
CA SER A 54 7.38 5.82 16.32
C SER A 54 8.25 4.76 17.02
N ALA A 55 7.79 4.21 18.15
CA ALA A 55 8.48 3.14 18.86
C ALA A 55 8.61 1.87 18.02
N ALA A 56 7.55 1.47 17.32
CA ALA A 56 7.58 0.33 16.40
C ALA A 56 8.57 0.56 15.24
N THR A 57 8.53 1.74 14.62
CA THR A 57 9.46 2.12 13.54
C THR A 57 10.91 2.12 14.03
N PHE A 58 11.16 2.62 15.23
CA PHE A 58 12.48 2.60 15.85
C PHE A 58 12.97 1.17 16.11
N ALA A 59 12.12 0.29 16.63
CA ALA A 59 12.46 -1.12 16.85
C ALA A 59 12.83 -1.83 15.54
N LEU A 60 12.05 -1.61 14.48
CA LEU A 60 12.33 -2.14 13.14
C LEU A 60 13.63 -1.59 12.56
N ALA A 61 13.87 -0.28 12.68
CA ALA A 61 15.10 0.34 12.21
C ALA A 61 16.34 -0.18 12.96
N TYR A 62 16.22 -0.38 14.28
CA TYR A 62 17.30 -0.92 15.09
C TYR A 62 17.62 -2.37 14.73
N GLY A 63 16.60 -3.21 14.53
CA GLY A 63 16.77 -4.61 14.13
C GLY A 63 17.24 -4.80 12.68
N GLY A 64 16.77 -3.96 11.76
CA GLY A 64 17.06 -4.04 10.33
C GLY A 64 18.40 -3.45 9.89
N ARG A 65 19.14 -2.77 10.79
CA ARG A 65 20.36 -2.01 10.45
C ARG A 65 21.44 -2.83 9.72
N ASN A 66 21.52 -4.13 9.98
CA ASN A 66 22.56 -5.01 9.42
C ASN A 66 22.13 -5.75 8.14
N ILE A 67 20.84 -5.74 7.78
CA ILE A 67 20.26 -6.55 6.70
C ILE A 67 19.44 -5.66 5.74
N LEU A 68 19.73 -4.36 5.74
CA LEU A 68 18.92 -3.34 5.05
C LEU A 68 18.78 -3.63 3.54
N GLU A 69 19.84 -4.07 2.88
CA GLU A 69 19.83 -4.36 1.45
C GLU A 69 18.89 -5.51 1.09
N THR A 70 18.93 -6.62 1.84
CA THR A 70 18.02 -7.74 1.64
C THR A 70 16.58 -7.34 1.96
N ILE A 71 16.37 -6.51 2.98
CA ILE A 71 15.03 -6.00 3.33
C ILE A 71 14.46 -5.14 2.20
N ILE A 72 15.24 -4.20 1.66
CA ILE A 72 14.78 -3.31 0.60
C ILE A 72 14.42 -4.12 -0.66
N ASN A 73 15.30 -5.02 -1.12
CA ASN A 73 15.03 -5.78 -2.34
C ASN A 73 13.77 -6.67 -2.22
N ASN A 74 13.53 -7.27 -1.04
CA ASN A 74 12.38 -8.16 -0.85
C ASN A 74 11.07 -7.41 -0.55
N LEU A 75 11.11 -6.40 0.32
CA LEU A 75 9.90 -5.68 0.71
C LEU A 75 9.45 -4.68 -0.35
N LEU A 76 10.38 -4.05 -1.08
CA LEU A 76 10.03 -3.01 -2.05
C LEU A 76 9.18 -3.59 -3.18
N SER A 77 9.57 -4.74 -3.72
CA SER A 77 8.82 -5.46 -4.76
C SER A 77 7.44 -5.87 -4.25
N MET A 78 7.36 -6.41 -3.03
CA MET A 78 6.07 -6.78 -2.41
C MET A 78 5.15 -5.57 -2.17
N LEU A 79 5.70 -4.43 -1.74
CA LEU A 79 4.96 -3.18 -1.60
C LEU A 79 4.49 -2.66 -2.96
N GLY A 80 5.29 -2.87 -4.01
CA GLY A 80 4.91 -2.63 -5.41
C GLY A 80 3.61 -3.32 -5.78
N TYR A 81 3.54 -4.66 -5.65
CA TYR A 81 2.34 -5.42 -6.00
C TYR A 81 1.09 -4.92 -5.29
N TRP A 82 1.21 -4.65 -3.98
CA TRP A 82 0.08 -4.17 -3.18
C TRP A 82 -0.38 -2.78 -3.61
N THR A 83 0.57 -1.84 -3.80
CA THR A 83 0.24 -0.47 -4.18
C THR A 83 -0.31 -0.40 -5.59
N LEU A 84 0.16 -1.25 -6.51
CA LEU A 84 -0.35 -1.38 -7.86
C LEU A 84 -1.80 -1.86 -7.85
N ALA A 85 -2.10 -2.95 -7.13
CA ALA A 85 -3.46 -3.47 -6.99
C ALA A 85 -4.42 -2.41 -6.43
N PHE A 86 -3.99 -1.71 -5.37
CA PHE A 86 -4.81 -0.68 -4.73
C PHE A 86 -5.03 0.54 -5.65
N ALA A 87 -3.98 1.01 -6.33
CA ALA A 87 -4.08 2.12 -7.26
C ALA A 87 -5.00 1.80 -8.44
N GLU A 88 -4.92 0.58 -8.98
CA GLU A 88 -5.76 0.15 -10.08
C GLU A 88 -7.24 0.06 -9.69
N ILE A 89 -7.55 -0.54 -8.53
CA ILE A 89 -8.92 -0.55 -7.98
C ILE A 89 -9.47 0.87 -7.88
N LEU A 90 -8.69 1.79 -7.32
CA LEU A 90 -9.10 3.19 -7.21
C LEU A 90 -9.28 3.87 -8.57
N CYS A 91 -8.39 3.62 -9.53
CA CYS A 91 -8.49 4.16 -10.88
C CYS A 91 -9.77 3.67 -11.57
N ILE A 92 -10.06 2.37 -11.53
CA ILE A 92 -11.28 1.82 -12.14
C ILE A 92 -12.52 2.39 -11.46
N GLU A 93 -12.55 2.45 -10.13
CA GLU A 93 -13.68 3.04 -9.42
C GLU A 93 -13.87 4.51 -9.81
N HIS A 94 -12.80 5.30 -9.78
CA HIS A 94 -12.84 6.74 -10.01
C HIS A 94 -13.20 7.10 -11.46
N PHE A 95 -12.63 6.42 -12.44
CA PHE A 95 -12.82 6.77 -13.86
C PHE A 95 -14.00 6.04 -14.52
N TRP A 96 -14.32 4.81 -14.09
CA TRP A 96 -15.37 4.02 -14.74
C TRP A 96 -16.70 4.07 -13.98
N PHE A 97 -16.70 3.71 -12.69
CA PHE A 97 -17.93 3.54 -11.93
C PHE A 97 -18.48 4.85 -11.37
N ARG A 98 -17.63 5.74 -10.82
CA ARG A 98 -18.09 6.98 -10.17
C ARG A 98 -18.83 7.92 -11.12
N PRO A 99 -18.43 8.13 -12.39
CA PRO A 99 -19.20 8.94 -13.34
C PRO A 99 -20.58 8.32 -13.64
N GLN A 100 -20.67 6.99 -13.69
CA GLN A 100 -21.92 6.27 -13.95
C GLN A 100 -22.87 6.28 -12.74
N LEU A 101 -22.33 6.37 -11.53
CA LEU A 101 -23.07 6.38 -10.27
C LEU A 101 -23.44 7.79 -9.76
N GLY A 102 -23.12 8.85 -10.51
CA GLY A 102 -23.46 10.22 -10.15
C GLY A 102 -22.44 10.97 -9.28
N GLY A 103 -21.21 10.47 -9.17
CA GLY A 103 -20.09 11.15 -8.51
C GLY A 103 -19.88 10.82 -7.03
N TYR A 104 -19.15 11.69 -6.32
CA TYR A 104 -18.86 11.55 -4.89
C TYR A 104 -19.84 12.39 -4.05
N ASP A 105 -20.63 11.72 -3.20
CA ASP A 105 -21.43 12.41 -2.19
C ASP A 105 -20.57 12.69 -0.94
N VAL A 106 -20.07 13.92 -0.81
CA VAL A 106 -19.25 14.37 0.33
C VAL A 106 -20.06 14.36 1.63
N SER A 107 -21.38 14.50 1.56
CA SER A 107 -22.25 14.52 2.75
C SER A 107 -22.47 13.12 3.34
N ALA A 108 -22.28 12.07 2.55
CA ALA A 108 -22.46 10.68 2.96
C ALA A 108 -21.22 10.02 3.59
N TRP A 109 -20.07 10.72 3.65
CA TRP A 109 -18.79 10.15 4.10
C TRP A 109 -18.82 9.54 5.51
N GLN A 110 -19.67 10.04 6.42
CA GLN A 110 -19.80 9.48 7.78
C GLN A 110 -21.00 8.53 7.94
N ASP A 111 -21.82 8.35 6.91
CA ASP A 111 -23.01 7.51 6.98
C ASP A 111 -22.72 6.12 6.40
N GLN A 112 -22.47 5.16 7.30
CA GLN A 112 -22.23 3.76 6.96
C GLN A 112 -23.37 3.16 6.13
N LYS A 113 -24.60 3.68 6.25
CA LYS A 113 -25.75 3.18 5.48
C LYS A 113 -25.77 3.67 4.04
N ARG A 114 -25.03 4.74 3.71
CA ARG A 114 -24.96 5.31 2.35
C ARG A 114 -23.71 4.89 1.60
N MET A 115 -22.68 4.41 2.31
CA MET A 115 -21.46 3.91 1.68
C MET A 115 -21.59 2.45 1.21
N PRO A 116 -20.97 2.09 0.08
CA PRO A 116 -20.85 0.70 -0.36
C PRO A 116 -20.04 -0.09 0.68
N TRP A 117 -20.30 -1.40 0.79
CA TRP A 117 -19.64 -2.25 1.78
C TRP A 117 -18.16 -2.48 1.48
N GLY A 118 -17.72 -2.22 0.25
CA GLY A 118 -16.32 -2.36 -0.14
C GLY A 118 -15.89 -3.83 -0.25
N LEU A 119 -16.85 -4.76 -0.33
CA LEU A 119 -16.57 -6.18 -0.47
C LEU A 119 -15.94 -6.47 -1.84
N ALA A 120 -16.41 -5.79 -2.90
CA ALA A 120 -15.82 -5.93 -4.23
C ALA A 120 -14.34 -5.48 -4.27
N GLY A 121 -14.03 -4.34 -3.64
CA GLY A 121 -12.67 -3.84 -3.53
C GLY A 121 -11.77 -4.77 -2.72
N THR A 122 -12.27 -5.23 -1.57
CA THR A 122 -11.51 -6.13 -0.69
C THR A 122 -11.25 -7.50 -1.36
N ALA A 123 -12.26 -8.08 -2.00
CA ALA A 123 -12.12 -9.35 -2.71
C ALA A 123 -11.17 -9.23 -3.91
N SER A 124 -11.25 -8.13 -4.67
CA SER A 124 -10.34 -7.88 -5.80
C SER A 124 -8.90 -7.70 -5.35
N LEU A 125 -8.69 -7.02 -4.22
CA LEU A 125 -7.37 -6.86 -3.62
C LEU A 125 -6.79 -8.22 -3.18
N LEU A 126 -7.60 -9.07 -2.54
CA LEU A 126 -7.20 -10.43 -2.15
C LEU A 126 -6.87 -11.30 -3.36
N ILE A 127 -7.62 -11.19 -4.44
CA ILE A 127 -7.34 -11.88 -5.71
C ILE A 127 -6.00 -11.38 -6.27
N GLY A 128 -5.81 -10.07 -6.36
CA GLY A 128 -4.56 -9.46 -6.85
C GLY A 128 -3.33 -9.96 -6.07
N ILE A 129 -3.43 -10.00 -4.74
CA ILE A 129 -2.38 -10.56 -3.88
C ILE A 129 -2.16 -12.05 -4.19
N GLY A 130 -3.22 -12.84 -4.28
CA GLY A 130 -3.11 -14.25 -4.62
C GLY A 130 -2.36 -14.50 -5.93
N PHE A 131 -2.62 -13.67 -6.95
CA PHE A 131 -1.93 -13.74 -8.24
C PHE A 131 -0.49 -13.22 -8.19
N SER A 132 -0.20 -12.19 -7.38
CA SER A 132 1.17 -11.70 -7.20
C SER A 132 2.09 -12.79 -6.65
N PHE A 133 1.62 -13.57 -5.67
CA PHE A 133 2.36 -14.72 -5.13
C PHE A 133 2.62 -15.83 -6.16
N LEU A 134 1.89 -15.90 -7.28
CA LEU A 134 2.14 -16.87 -8.33
C LEU A 134 3.24 -16.42 -9.31
N GLY A 135 3.49 -15.11 -9.41
CA GLY A 135 4.47 -14.49 -10.32
C GLY A 135 5.75 -13.97 -9.66
N MET A 136 5.77 -13.95 -8.32
CA MET A 136 6.82 -13.33 -7.53
C MET A 136 8.15 -14.09 -7.58
N ASP A 137 9.26 -13.35 -7.72
CA ASP A 137 10.63 -13.85 -7.66
C ASP A 137 11.44 -13.05 -6.62
N GLN A 138 11.45 -13.56 -5.39
CA GLN A 138 12.10 -12.92 -4.25
C GLN A 138 13.18 -13.84 -3.68
N THR A 139 14.11 -13.28 -2.91
CA THR A 139 15.27 -14.07 -2.41
C THR A 139 14.84 -15.23 -1.51
N TRP A 140 13.63 -15.18 -0.96
CA TRP A 140 13.06 -16.19 -0.07
C TRP A 140 11.99 -17.06 -0.74
N TYR A 141 11.47 -16.67 -1.90
CA TYR A 141 10.40 -17.40 -2.58
C TYR A 141 10.40 -17.13 -4.08
N VAL A 142 10.56 -18.21 -4.85
CA VAL A 142 10.47 -18.17 -6.32
C VAL A 142 9.21 -18.92 -6.75
N ALA A 143 8.26 -18.19 -7.31
CA ALA A 143 6.96 -18.73 -7.67
C ALA A 143 7.01 -19.63 -8.93
N PRO A 144 6.03 -20.52 -9.12
CA PRO A 144 6.02 -21.45 -10.25
C PRO A 144 5.97 -20.77 -11.62
N VAL A 145 5.37 -19.58 -11.73
CA VAL A 145 5.33 -18.82 -12.99
C VAL A 145 6.67 -18.11 -13.22
N ALA A 146 7.26 -17.51 -12.18
CA ALA A 146 8.58 -16.90 -12.25
C ALA A 146 9.66 -17.88 -12.74
N LYS A 147 9.63 -19.14 -12.26
CA LYS A 147 10.57 -20.20 -12.68
C LYS A 147 10.52 -20.54 -14.17
N LYS A 148 9.40 -20.25 -14.84
CA LYS A 148 9.25 -20.52 -16.28
C LYS A 148 9.79 -19.38 -17.14
N VAL A 149 10.06 -18.22 -16.55
CA VAL A 149 10.54 -17.03 -17.26
C VAL A 149 12.06 -16.96 -17.16
N GLY A 150 12.74 -17.42 -18.22
CA GLY A 150 14.20 -17.34 -18.34
C GLY A 150 14.98 -18.37 -17.51
N LEU A 151 16.32 -18.26 -17.58
CA LEU A 151 17.25 -19.21 -16.92
C LEU A 151 17.44 -18.93 -15.41
N TYR A 152 17.13 -17.70 -14.98
CA TYR A 152 17.35 -17.22 -13.61
C TYR A 152 16.06 -16.87 -12.86
N GLY A 153 14.89 -17.06 -13.48
CA GLY A 153 13.63 -16.53 -12.97
C GLY A 153 13.41 -15.07 -13.40
N GLY A 154 12.15 -14.70 -13.58
CA GLY A 154 11.75 -13.32 -13.85
C GLY A 154 10.54 -12.98 -13.00
N ASP A 155 10.65 -11.90 -12.21
CA ASP A 155 9.53 -11.41 -11.43
C ASP A 155 8.46 -10.84 -12.37
N VAL A 156 7.29 -11.46 -12.34
CA VAL A 156 6.11 -11.06 -13.12
C VAL A 156 4.91 -10.83 -12.20
N GLY A 157 5.19 -10.53 -10.92
CA GLY A 157 4.17 -10.32 -9.89
C GLY A 157 3.30 -9.11 -10.18
N ASP A 158 3.89 -8.00 -10.66
CA ASP A 158 3.18 -6.76 -10.98
C ASP A 158 2.21 -6.96 -12.14
N GLU A 159 2.64 -7.60 -13.22
CA GLU A 159 1.82 -7.82 -14.42
C GLU A 159 0.65 -8.76 -14.14
N LEU A 160 0.88 -9.83 -13.38
CA LEU A 160 -0.19 -10.74 -12.97
C LEU A 160 -1.18 -10.08 -12.01
N THR A 161 -0.69 -9.22 -11.12
CA THR A 161 -1.55 -8.42 -10.24
C THR A 161 -2.44 -7.50 -11.07
N LEU A 162 -1.85 -6.78 -12.02
CA LEU A 162 -2.56 -5.84 -12.87
C LEU A 162 -3.66 -6.55 -13.68
N VAL A 163 -3.31 -7.62 -14.40
CA VAL A 163 -4.30 -8.34 -15.22
C VAL A 163 -5.42 -8.94 -14.36
N SER A 164 -5.09 -9.49 -13.20
CA SER A 164 -6.09 -10.11 -12.32
C SER A 164 -7.05 -9.08 -11.72
N VAL A 165 -6.55 -7.92 -11.27
CA VAL A 165 -7.36 -6.84 -10.70
C VAL A 165 -8.20 -6.15 -11.77
N LEU A 166 -7.63 -5.89 -12.96
CA LEU A 166 -8.35 -5.31 -14.10
C LEU A 166 -9.59 -6.12 -14.50
N ILE A 167 -9.53 -7.45 -14.37
CA ILE A 167 -10.65 -8.34 -14.68
C ILE A 167 -11.57 -8.50 -13.47
N ALA A 168 -11.03 -8.77 -12.28
CA ALA A 168 -11.82 -9.09 -11.10
C ALA A 168 -12.66 -7.89 -10.62
N TYR A 169 -12.07 -6.69 -10.59
CA TYR A 169 -12.72 -5.54 -9.98
C TYR A 169 -13.98 -5.08 -10.72
N PRO A 170 -13.97 -4.90 -12.06
CA PRO A 170 -15.19 -4.52 -12.79
C PRO A 170 -16.33 -5.54 -12.63
N ILE A 171 -15.99 -6.84 -12.64
CA ILE A 171 -16.98 -7.91 -12.49
C ILE A 171 -17.59 -7.86 -11.09
N LEU A 172 -16.75 -7.87 -10.05
CA LEU A 172 -17.20 -7.88 -8.67
C LEU A 172 -17.98 -6.60 -8.33
N ARG A 173 -17.54 -5.44 -8.83
CA ARG A 173 -18.22 -4.16 -8.60
C ARG A 173 -19.60 -4.12 -9.29
N THR A 174 -19.71 -4.65 -10.51
CA THR A 174 -21.01 -4.74 -11.20
C THR A 174 -21.97 -5.67 -10.46
N LEU A 175 -21.47 -6.78 -9.89
CA LEU A 175 -22.28 -7.66 -9.06
C LEU A 175 -22.70 -6.99 -7.75
N GLU A 176 -21.80 -6.25 -7.09
CA GLU A 176 -22.10 -5.47 -5.88
C GLU A 176 -23.24 -4.48 -6.15
N ILE A 177 -23.15 -3.71 -7.24
CA ILE A 177 -24.20 -2.78 -7.65
C ILE A 177 -25.52 -3.50 -7.95
N LYS A 178 -25.48 -4.67 -8.59
CA LYS A 178 -26.70 -5.43 -8.93
C LYS A 178 -27.41 -6.03 -7.71
N TYR A 179 -26.67 -6.56 -6.75
CA TYR A 179 -27.26 -7.26 -5.59
C TYR A 179 -27.48 -6.35 -4.37
N ILE A 180 -26.62 -5.35 -4.17
CA ILE A 180 -26.67 -4.45 -3.02
C ILE A 180 -27.34 -3.11 -3.40
N GLY A 181 -27.39 -2.79 -4.70
CA GLY A 181 -27.99 -1.56 -5.22
C GLY A 181 -27.12 -0.32 -5.02
N ARG A 182 -25.83 -0.49 -4.64
CA ARG A 182 -24.92 0.57 -4.17
C ARG A 182 -23.45 0.23 -4.45
#